data_AF-A0A846HUR8-F1
#
_entry.id   AF-A0A846HUR8-F1
#
_cell.length_a   1.000
_cell.length_b   1.000
_cell.length_c   1.000
_cell.angle_alpha   90.00
_cell.angle_beta   90.00
_cell.angle_gamma   90.00
#
_symmetry.space_group_name_H-M   'P 1'
#
loop_
_entity.id
_entity.type
_entity.pdbx_description
1 polymer ?
#
loop_
_entity_poly.entity_id
_entity_poly.type
_entity_poly.pdbx_seq_one_letter_code
_entity_poly.pdbx_strand_id
1 'polypeptide(L)'
;MARIIPSDISALALAGAHSGELETLALLKADLGSAYSVFHSVHWSSSQSSRGLRVGEIDFIIVNQAGHVLCIEQKNGALVETPEGLVKVYGQRQKSVNSQIQRSLDQVRDKFRWQQRRAPPLILDYLLYCPDYRVQRLNAVGLDQNRIVDAAASDGLARRIERVLGPGNPDHERRTLIEDFFCHTFDVLPQIRVYLDAQQQHYVRHGSDLAELISTIEMTPYRVRVSGTAGCGKSLLATAFAREQTAQQRRVLMICFNRPLADRLQRLLPDVDANTFYGFCDQFLRARGEVLDYQRMNQPGFWGEVQDRVLAAPIPDDWRFDVLIVDEGQDFDADWFDIMQLFLREDGRMLWLDDPDQNLLNKPQLTLPGFISLRARKNFRSPYSIARFMRDQLDIDFEPANPLPGLGVGVHRYKQASDQIKILEGVLRDLIKQGFASEEIVILSLRGVGKSDLWKQDIIGKHRIRRFTGGYQPDGTQIWTDGLITLDSLYRFKGQEAPAVILTDIEDQKDQERLNRLLYCGMSRATVRLELIGDKRARIYRRLTV
;
A
#
# COMPACT_ATOMS: atom_id res chain seq x y z
N MET A 1 -14.76 -11.14 24.77
CA MET A 1 -15.09 -10.90 23.35
C MET A 1 -14.32 -11.90 22.51
N ALA A 2 -14.96 -12.43 21.48
CA ALA A 2 -14.35 -13.36 20.55
C ALA A 2 -13.26 -12.69 19.71
N ARG A 3 -12.31 -13.50 19.24
CA ARG A 3 -11.21 -13.04 18.38
C ARG A 3 -11.69 -12.99 16.92
N ILE A 4 -11.79 -11.81 16.32
CA ILE A 4 -12.15 -11.66 14.91
C ILE A 4 -10.91 -11.85 14.02
N ILE A 5 -11.06 -12.62 12.94
CA ILE A 5 -9.99 -13.01 12.01
C ILE A 5 -10.48 -12.86 10.55
N PRO A 6 -9.85 -12.02 9.72
CA PRO A 6 -8.84 -11.05 10.09
C PRO A 6 -9.41 -10.04 11.10
N SER A 7 -8.56 -9.48 11.97
CA SER A 7 -9.02 -8.43 12.90
C SER A 7 -9.44 -7.13 12.19
N ASP A 8 -9.13 -7.02 10.89
CA ASP A 8 -9.53 -5.94 10.01
C ASP A 8 -10.88 -6.23 9.34
N ILE A 9 -11.90 -5.48 9.77
CA ILE A 9 -13.26 -5.54 9.21
C ILE A 9 -13.43 -4.64 7.97
N SER A 10 -12.38 -3.94 7.54
CA SER A 10 -12.41 -3.03 6.38
C SER A 10 -12.74 -3.77 5.10
N ALA A 11 -12.27 -5.02 4.92
CA ALA A 11 -12.64 -5.84 3.77
C ALA A 11 -14.17 -6.04 3.65
N LEU A 12 -14.86 -6.19 4.79
CA LEU A 12 -16.30 -6.40 4.86
C LEU A 12 -17.06 -5.07 4.69
N ALA A 13 -16.52 -3.96 5.22
CA ALA A 13 -17.05 -2.61 5.00
C ALA A 13 -16.86 -2.11 3.56
N LEU A 14 -15.79 -2.54 2.89
CA LEU A 14 -15.39 -2.11 1.56
C LEU A 14 -15.91 -3.02 0.43
N ALA A 15 -16.22 -4.29 0.71
CA ALA A 15 -16.77 -5.24 -0.28
C ALA A 15 -18.25 -4.99 -0.65
N GLY A 16 -18.87 -3.92 -0.13
CA GLY A 16 -20.29 -3.67 -0.34
C GLY A 16 -21.19 -4.75 0.27
N ALA A 17 -20.69 -5.48 1.28
CA ALA A 17 -21.50 -6.42 2.04
C ALA A 17 -22.76 -5.69 2.54
N HIS A 18 -23.92 -6.34 2.37
CA HIS A 18 -25.18 -5.79 2.87
C HIS A 18 -25.00 -5.45 4.35
N SER A 19 -25.53 -4.30 4.80
CA SER A 19 -25.42 -3.81 6.20
C SER A 19 -25.60 -4.92 7.25
N GLY A 20 -26.43 -5.92 6.95
CA GLY A 20 -26.68 -7.09 7.79
C GLY A 20 -25.46 -7.97 8.10
N GLU A 21 -24.45 -8.15 7.25
CA GLU A 21 -23.26 -8.97 7.59
C GLU A 21 -22.31 -8.24 8.54
N LEU A 22 -22.16 -6.92 8.37
CA LEU A 22 -21.40 -6.06 9.29
C LEU A 22 -22.05 -6.01 10.68
N GLU A 23 -23.38 -5.86 10.72
CA GLU A 23 -24.17 -5.92 11.95
C GLU A 23 -24.00 -7.28 12.64
N THR A 24 -24.00 -8.36 11.87
CA THR A 24 -23.80 -9.72 12.38
C THR A 24 -22.40 -9.91 12.95
N LEU A 25 -21.36 -9.41 12.28
CA LEU A 25 -20.00 -9.49 12.79
C LEU A 25 -19.81 -8.67 14.07
N ALA A 26 -20.42 -7.49 14.15
CA ALA A 26 -20.41 -6.66 15.35
C ALA A 26 -21.10 -7.37 16.53
N LEU A 27 -22.25 -8.02 16.26
CA LEU A 27 -22.97 -8.85 17.24
C LEU A 27 -22.11 -10.02 17.71
N LEU A 28 -21.49 -10.78 16.80
CA LEU A 28 -20.63 -11.91 17.14
C LEU A 28 -19.41 -11.47 17.98
N LYS A 29 -18.80 -10.32 17.68
CA LYS A 29 -17.68 -9.78 18.44
C LYS A 29 -18.08 -9.41 19.87
N ALA A 30 -19.24 -8.76 20.02
CA ALA A 30 -19.74 -8.29 21.30
C ALA A 30 -20.21 -9.46 22.20
N ASP A 31 -20.98 -10.39 21.63
CA ASP A 31 -21.77 -11.34 22.39
C ASP A 31 -21.09 -12.70 22.59
N LEU A 32 -20.08 -13.05 21.77
CA LEU A 32 -19.30 -14.27 22.00
C LEU A 32 -18.10 -14.04 22.93
N GLY A 33 -17.83 -15.04 23.78
CA GLY A 33 -16.68 -15.07 24.68
C GLY A 33 -15.32 -15.27 23.98
N SER A 34 -14.22 -15.10 24.72
CA SER A 34 -12.84 -15.30 24.22
C SER A 34 -12.49 -16.77 23.89
N ALA A 35 -13.38 -17.70 24.24
CA ALA A 35 -13.29 -19.10 23.85
C ALA A 35 -13.43 -19.32 22.33
N TYR A 36 -13.91 -18.31 21.60
CA TYR A 36 -14.20 -18.39 20.17
C TYR A 36 -13.30 -17.49 19.33
N SER A 37 -12.95 -17.98 18.14
CA SER A 37 -12.41 -17.20 17.03
C SER A 37 -13.46 -17.15 15.92
N VAL A 38 -13.65 -15.99 15.30
CA VAL A 38 -14.65 -15.73 14.27
C VAL A 38 -13.92 -15.33 13.01
N PHE A 39 -14.03 -16.14 11.96
CA PHE A 39 -13.58 -15.82 10.63
C PHE A 39 -14.74 -15.23 9.82
N HIS A 40 -14.47 -14.23 8.99
CA HIS A 40 -15.45 -13.61 8.10
C HIS A 40 -14.90 -13.43 6.68
N SER A 41 -15.77 -13.19 5.70
CA SER A 41 -15.41 -13.00 4.28
C SER A 41 -14.60 -14.19 3.73
N VAL A 42 -15.01 -15.41 4.07
CA VAL A 42 -14.21 -16.61 3.87
C VAL A 42 -14.45 -17.18 2.47
N HIS A 43 -13.59 -16.80 1.52
CA HIS A 43 -13.60 -17.33 0.16
C HIS A 43 -12.52 -18.39 -0.04
N TRP A 44 -12.84 -19.48 -0.75
CA TRP A 44 -11.84 -20.47 -1.13
C TRP A 44 -11.97 -20.91 -2.58
N SER A 45 -10.82 -21.32 -3.12
CA SER A 45 -10.76 -22.09 -4.35
C SER A 45 -10.25 -23.51 -4.09
N SER A 46 -10.77 -24.48 -4.84
CA SER A 46 -10.27 -25.85 -4.93
C SER A 46 -10.00 -26.19 -6.40
N SER A 47 -8.76 -26.60 -6.70
CA SER A 47 -8.30 -26.97 -8.04
C SER A 47 -8.49 -28.46 -8.36
N GLN A 48 -9.18 -29.21 -7.51
CA GLN A 48 -9.10 -30.67 -7.48
C GLN A 48 -10.21 -31.44 -8.20
N SER A 49 -10.97 -30.84 -9.11
CA SER A 49 -11.84 -31.64 -9.99
C SER A 49 -11.31 -31.63 -11.42
N SER A 50 -11.32 -32.80 -12.08
CA SER A 50 -11.16 -32.95 -13.54
C SER A 50 -12.22 -32.18 -14.36
N ARG A 51 -13.03 -31.35 -13.68
CA ARG A 51 -14.11 -30.49 -14.19
C ARG A 51 -13.88 -29.00 -13.89
N GLY A 52 -12.66 -28.57 -13.51
CA GLY A 52 -12.28 -27.15 -13.37
C GLY A 52 -12.15 -26.63 -11.93
N LEU A 53 -11.73 -25.36 -11.83
CA LEU A 53 -11.59 -24.58 -10.59
C LEU A 53 -12.97 -24.37 -9.96
N ARG A 54 -13.15 -24.82 -8.72
CA ARG A 54 -14.38 -24.58 -7.95
C ARG A 54 -14.11 -23.52 -6.90
N VAL A 55 -14.93 -22.48 -6.88
CA VAL A 55 -14.89 -21.40 -5.90
C VAL A 55 -16.13 -21.49 -5.01
N GLY A 56 -15.93 -21.34 -3.71
CA GLY A 56 -16.99 -21.32 -2.70
C GLY A 56 -16.80 -20.19 -1.69
N GLU A 57 -17.87 -19.84 -1.01
CA GLU A 57 -17.95 -18.78 0.00
C GLU A 57 -18.76 -19.28 1.20
N ILE A 58 -18.33 -18.87 2.40
CA ILE A 58 -18.99 -19.08 3.69
C ILE A 58 -18.89 -17.72 4.39
N ASP A 59 -20.03 -17.23 4.87
CA ASP A 59 -20.11 -15.88 5.42
C ASP A 59 -19.31 -15.78 6.73
N PHE A 60 -19.47 -16.75 7.64
CA PHE A 60 -18.69 -16.82 8.87
C PHE A 60 -18.24 -18.24 9.24
N ILE A 61 -17.06 -18.36 9.84
CA ILE A 61 -16.57 -19.61 10.42
C ILE A 61 -16.20 -19.37 11.88
N ILE A 62 -16.83 -20.10 12.80
CA ILE A 62 -16.53 -20.01 14.23
C ILE A 62 -15.67 -21.20 14.64
N VAL A 63 -14.55 -20.94 15.31
CA VAL A 63 -13.66 -21.96 15.87
C VAL A 63 -13.66 -21.84 17.39
N ASN A 64 -14.00 -22.91 18.11
CA ASN A 64 -13.97 -22.92 19.58
C ASN A 64 -12.59 -23.34 20.12
N GLN A 65 -12.45 -23.42 21.45
CA GLN A 65 -11.14 -23.66 22.07
C GLN A 65 -10.64 -25.10 21.94
N ALA A 66 -11.49 -26.04 21.47
CA ALA A 66 -11.12 -27.41 21.12
C ALA A 66 -10.77 -27.60 19.64
N GLY A 67 -10.86 -26.53 18.83
CA GLY A 67 -10.70 -26.60 17.38
C GLY A 67 -11.89 -27.25 16.66
N HIS A 68 -13.09 -27.22 17.25
CA HIS A 68 -14.32 -27.55 16.52
C HIS A 68 -14.77 -26.33 15.72
N VAL A 69 -15.39 -26.59 14.56
CA VAL A 69 -15.73 -25.57 13.57
C VAL A 69 -17.23 -25.51 13.35
N LEU A 70 -17.79 -24.30 13.34
CA LEU A 70 -19.16 -24.03 12.92
C LEU A 70 -19.15 -23.09 11.71
N CYS A 71 -19.61 -23.57 10.56
CA CYS A 71 -19.81 -22.74 9.37
C CYS A 71 -21.19 -22.09 9.41
N ILE A 72 -21.26 -20.78 9.26
CA ILE A 72 -22.51 -20.02 9.25
C ILE A 72 -22.72 -19.45 7.85
N GLU A 73 -23.85 -19.82 7.25
CA GLU A 73 -24.35 -19.21 6.02
C GLU A 73 -25.42 -18.18 6.41
N GLN A 74 -25.22 -16.92 6.06
CA GLN A 74 -26.18 -15.84 6.23
C GLN A 74 -27.02 -15.66 4.95
N LYS A 75 -28.33 -15.48 5.12
CA LYS A 75 -29.26 -15.14 4.03
C LYS A 75 -30.13 -13.97 4.44
N ASN A 76 -29.88 -12.83 3.78
CA ASN A 76 -30.65 -11.60 3.97
C ASN A 76 -31.84 -11.53 3.00
N GLY A 77 -32.95 -10.94 3.45
CA GLY A 77 -34.19 -10.77 2.68
C GLY A 77 -34.97 -12.07 2.36
N ALA A 78 -36.06 -11.94 1.60
CA ALA A 78 -37.05 -13.01 1.41
C ALA A 78 -36.48 -14.33 0.83
N LEU A 79 -36.89 -15.45 1.41
CA LEU A 79 -36.66 -16.82 0.92
C LEU A 79 -37.97 -17.44 0.46
N VAL A 80 -37.89 -18.42 -0.44
CA VAL A 80 -39.02 -19.24 -0.87
C VAL A 80 -38.91 -20.59 -0.19
N GLU A 81 -39.94 -20.96 0.57
CA GLU A 81 -40.05 -22.27 1.21
C GLU A 81 -40.67 -23.26 0.23
N THR A 82 -39.92 -24.33 -0.09
CA THR A 82 -40.40 -25.45 -0.92
C THR A 82 -40.41 -26.74 -0.10
N PRO A 83 -41.11 -27.81 -0.55
CA PRO A 83 -41.05 -29.12 0.10
C PRO A 83 -39.62 -29.71 0.20
N GLU A 84 -38.69 -29.26 -0.66
CA GLU A 84 -37.31 -29.72 -0.73
C GLU A 84 -36.31 -28.85 0.03
N GLY A 85 -36.70 -27.67 0.53
CA GLY A 85 -35.79 -26.79 1.27
C GLY A 85 -36.12 -25.30 1.18
N LEU A 86 -35.21 -24.51 1.74
CA LEU A 86 -35.18 -23.07 1.52
C LEU A 86 -34.49 -22.78 0.19
N VAL A 87 -35.14 -21.95 -0.63
CA VAL A 87 -34.66 -21.55 -1.95
C VAL A 87 -34.53 -20.04 -2.01
N LYS A 88 -33.40 -19.56 -2.55
CA LYS A 88 -33.22 -18.15 -2.89
C LYS A 88 -33.43 -17.96 -4.39
N VAL A 89 -34.31 -17.02 -4.74
CA VAL A 89 -34.64 -16.68 -6.13
C VAL A 89 -33.80 -15.47 -6.55
N TYR A 90 -33.04 -15.63 -7.63
CA TYR A 90 -32.23 -14.59 -8.27
C TYR A 90 -32.74 -14.37 -9.69
N GLY A 91 -33.65 -13.42 -9.89
CA GLY A 91 -34.32 -13.22 -11.17
C GLY A 91 -35.04 -14.50 -11.62
N GLN A 92 -34.60 -15.11 -12.72
CA GLN A 92 -35.17 -16.37 -13.25
C GLN A 92 -34.51 -17.65 -12.67
N ARG A 93 -33.47 -17.53 -11.84
CA ARG A 93 -32.74 -18.69 -11.29
C ARG A 93 -33.15 -18.96 -9.85
N GLN A 94 -33.30 -20.23 -9.51
CA GLN A 94 -33.53 -20.70 -8.14
C GLN A 94 -32.31 -21.46 -7.63
N LYS A 95 -31.88 -21.19 -6.39
CA LYS A 95 -30.79 -21.91 -5.73
C LYS A 95 -31.26 -22.48 -4.40
N SER A 96 -31.09 -23.79 -4.21
CA SER A 96 -31.30 -24.45 -2.92
C SER A 96 -30.19 -24.04 -1.94
N VAL A 97 -30.60 -23.52 -0.79
CA VAL A 97 -29.70 -23.17 0.31
C VAL A 97 -29.08 -24.43 0.91
N ASN A 98 -29.87 -25.50 1.08
CA ASN A 98 -29.42 -26.76 1.65
C ASN A 98 -28.28 -27.38 0.84
N SER A 99 -28.46 -27.45 -0.49
CA SER A 99 -27.44 -27.98 -1.39
C SER A 99 -26.20 -27.09 -1.45
N GLN A 100 -26.32 -25.79 -1.20
CA GLN A 100 -25.17 -24.89 -1.10
C GLN A 100 -24.36 -25.18 0.18
N ILE A 101 -25.03 -25.26 1.33
CA ILE A 101 -24.40 -25.57 2.62
C ILE A 101 -23.68 -26.92 2.56
N GLN A 102 -24.36 -27.99 2.17
CA GLN A 102 -23.76 -29.33 2.13
C GLN A 102 -22.51 -29.37 1.23
N ARG A 103 -22.57 -28.74 0.05
CA ARG A 103 -21.42 -28.63 -0.85
C ARG A 103 -20.26 -27.86 -0.22
N SER A 104 -20.51 -26.80 0.54
CA SER A 104 -19.46 -26.04 1.22
C SER A 104 -18.82 -26.87 2.34
N LEU A 105 -19.62 -27.57 3.15
CA LEU A 105 -19.11 -28.41 4.25
C LEU A 105 -18.24 -29.57 3.73
N ASP A 106 -18.70 -30.28 2.69
CA ASP A 106 -17.95 -31.39 2.09
C ASP A 106 -16.60 -30.91 1.54
N GLN A 107 -16.59 -29.75 0.88
CA GLN A 107 -15.37 -29.17 0.34
C GLN A 107 -14.37 -28.74 1.42
N VAL A 108 -14.83 -28.13 2.51
CA VAL A 108 -13.95 -27.77 3.64
C VAL A 108 -13.35 -29.03 4.26
N ARG A 109 -14.16 -30.08 4.45
CA ARG A 109 -13.70 -31.37 4.98
C ARG A 109 -12.66 -32.03 4.06
N ASP A 110 -12.93 -32.07 2.76
CA ASP A 110 -12.03 -32.68 1.79
C ASP A 110 -10.71 -31.91 1.68
N LYS A 111 -10.78 -30.58 1.67
CA LYS A 111 -9.59 -29.72 1.61
C LYS A 111 -8.75 -29.85 2.88
N PHE A 112 -9.37 -29.89 4.05
CA PHE A 112 -8.68 -30.11 5.32
C PHE A 112 -8.00 -31.48 5.35
N ARG A 113 -8.72 -32.55 4.99
CA ARG A 113 -8.14 -33.91 4.90
C ARG A 113 -6.95 -33.99 3.96
N TRP A 114 -7.00 -33.27 2.85
CA TRP A 114 -5.92 -33.28 1.87
C TRP A 114 -4.67 -32.53 2.34
N GLN A 115 -4.83 -31.35 2.95
CA GLN A 115 -3.72 -30.55 3.46
C GLN A 115 -3.14 -31.11 4.77
N GLN A 116 -4.00 -31.61 5.65
CA GLN A 116 -3.65 -32.05 7.00
C GLN A 116 -3.78 -33.56 7.14
N ARG A 117 -3.12 -34.33 6.27
CA ARG A 117 -3.24 -35.80 6.18
C ARG A 117 -2.94 -36.58 7.47
N ARG A 118 -2.17 -35.97 8.37
CA ARG A 118 -1.74 -36.57 9.65
C ARG A 118 -2.57 -36.08 10.85
N ALA A 119 -3.43 -35.09 10.66
CA ALA A 119 -4.27 -34.54 11.72
C ALA A 119 -5.59 -35.33 11.85
N PRO A 120 -6.19 -35.40 13.05
CA PRO A 120 -7.53 -35.96 13.20
C PRO A 120 -8.56 -35.17 12.38
N PRO A 121 -9.63 -35.81 11.88
CA PRO A 121 -10.64 -35.16 11.05
C PRO A 121 -11.22 -33.88 11.68
N LEU A 122 -11.61 -32.95 10.82
CA LEU A 122 -12.28 -31.73 11.24
C LEU A 122 -13.67 -32.05 11.81
N ILE A 123 -13.93 -31.64 13.05
CA ILE A 123 -15.28 -31.65 13.63
C ILE A 123 -15.94 -30.37 13.13
N LEU A 124 -16.89 -30.55 12.22
CA LEU A 124 -17.46 -29.47 11.44
C LEU A 124 -18.98 -29.55 11.46
N ASP A 125 -19.58 -28.49 11.94
CA ASP A 125 -21.00 -28.23 12.06
C ASP A 125 -21.42 -27.04 11.20
N TYR A 126 -22.73 -26.85 11.03
CA TYR A 126 -23.27 -25.71 10.28
C TYR A 126 -24.41 -25.00 11.00
N LEU A 127 -24.65 -23.76 10.60
CA LEU A 127 -25.80 -22.94 10.98
C LEU A 127 -26.28 -22.13 9.76
N LEU A 128 -27.59 -22.03 9.57
CA LEU A 128 -28.20 -21.06 8.67
C LEU A 128 -28.72 -19.88 9.49
N TYR A 129 -28.30 -18.66 9.14
CA TYR A 129 -28.72 -17.43 9.79
C TYR A 129 -29.53 -16.55 8.83
N CYS A 130 -30.76 -16.23 9.22
CA CYS A 130 -31.72 -15.48 8.43
C CYS A 130 -32.25 -14.29 9.26
N PRO A 131 -31.51 -13.18 9.37
CA PRO A 131 -31.88 -12.07 10.26
C PRO A 131 -33.21 -11.40 9.88
N ASP A 132 -33.54 -11.36 8.59
CA ASP A 132 -34.70 -10.62 8.06
C ASP A 132 -35.87 -11.51 7.63
N TYR A 133 -35.80 -12.82 7.92
CA TYR A 133 -36.77 -13.79 7.44
C TYR A 133 -37.22 -14.70 8.58
N ARG A 134 -38.54 -14.91 8.69
CA ARG A 134 -39.14 -15.86 9.62
C ARG A 134 -39.56 -17.10 8.85
N VAL A 135 -39.03 -18.25 9.24
CA VAL A 135 -39.36 -19.53 8.62
C VAL A 135 -40.74 -20.00 9.13
N GLN A 136 -41.67 -20.27 8.22
CA GLN A 136 -43.06 -20.62 8.54
C GLN A 136 -43.35 -22.12 8.45
N ARG A 137 -42.76 -22.83 7.49
CA ARG A 137 -42.97 -24.27 7.24
C ARG A 137 -41.64 -25.01 7.24
N LEU A 138 -41.35 -25.70 8.35
CA LEU A 138 -40.13 -26.50 8.55
C LEU A 138 -40.19 -27.94 8.00
N ASN A 139 -41.25 -28.30 7.27
CA ASN A 139 -41.43 -29.67 6.76
C ASN A 139 -40.53 -30.02 5.55
N ALA A 140 -39.56 -29.16 5.24
CA ALA A 140 -38.64 -29.40 4.14
C ALA A 140 -37.59 -30.45 4.51
N VAL A 141 -37.41 -31.44 3.63
CA VAL A 141 -36.42 -32.51 3.81
C VAL A 141 -35.01 -31.90 3.89
N GLY A 142 -34.36 -31.98 5.06
CA GLY A 142 -32.91 -31.73 5.20
C GLY A 142 -32.47 -30.52 6.02
N LEU A 143 -33.36 -29.80 6.71
CA LEU A 143 -32.97 -28.76 7.69
C LEU A 143 -33.46 -29.11 9.09
N ASP A 144 -32.53 -29.18 10.05
CA ASP A 144 -32.84 -29.31 11.48
C ASP A 144 -33.15 -27.92 12.06
N GLN A 145 -34.27 -27.79 12.78
CA GLN A 145 -34.68 -26.53 13.43
C GLN A 145 -33.61 -26.01 14.40
N ASN A 146 -32.80 -26.89 14.98
CA ASN A 146 -31.69 -26.50 15.86
C ASN A 146 -30.52 -25.84 15.10
N ARG A 147 -30.52 -25.92 13.76
CA ARG A 147 -29.48 -25.39 12.87
C ARG A 147 -29.92 -24.13 12.12
N ILE A 148 -31.11 -23.61 12.40
CA ILE A 148 -31.63 -22.36 11.82
C ILE A 148 -31.79 -21.32 12.92
N VAL A 149 -31.27 -20.12 12.68
CA VAL A 149 -31.56 -18.92 13.46
C VAL A 149 -32.23 -17.94 12.53
N ASP A 150 -33.52 -17.69 12.76
CA ASP A 150 -34.35 -16.82 11.94
C ASP A 150 -34.75 -15.55 12.70
N ALA A 151 -35.48 -14.64 12.06
CA ALA A 151 -35.91 -13.38 12.67
C ALA A 151 -36.78 -13.54 13.93
N ALA A 152 -37.37 -14.72 14.17
CA ALA A 152 -38.21 -15.00 15.33
C ALA A 152 -37.44 -15.68 16.49
N ALA A 153 -36.15 -15.98 16.31
CA ALA A 153 -35.34 -16.66 17.31
C ALA A 153 -35.09 -15.77 18.54
N SER A 154 -35.81 -16.04 19.64
CA SER A 154 -35.76 -15.25 20.89
C SER A 154 -34.43 -15.33 21.64
N ASP A 155 -33.60 -16.33 21.34
CA ASP A 155 -32.30 -16.56 22.00
C ASP A 155 -31.12 -15.90 21.28
N GLY A 156 -31.31 -15.41 20.05
CA GLY A 156 -30.28 -14.74 19.25
C GLY A 156 -29.17 -15.67 18.74
N LEU A 157 -28.33 -15.12 17.85
CA LEU A 157 -27.30 -15.89 17.15
C LEU A 157 -26.20 -16.43 18.09
N ALA A 158 -25.69 -15.61 19.01
CA ALA A 158 -24.59 -15.98 19.91
C ALA A 158 -24.94 -17.16 20.82
N ARG A 159 -26.10 -17.15 21.49
CA ARG A 159 -26.53 -18.27 22.35
C ARG A 159 -26.75 -19.55 21.55
N ARG A 160 -27.21 -19.44 20.30
CA ARG A 160 -27.33 -20.62 19.43
C ARG A 160 -25.96 -21.23 19.12
N ILE A 161 -24.98 -20.39 18.79
CA ILE A 161 -23.59 -20.83 18.57
C ILE A 161 -23.06 -21.55 19.82
N GLU A 162 -23.28 -20.99 21.01
CA GLU A 162 -22.85 -21.61 22.27
C GLU A 162 -23.50 -22.97 22.52
N ARG A 163 -24.79 -23.15 22.19
CA ARG A 163 -25.48 -24.45 22.32
C ARG A 163 -25.01 -25.49 21.31
N VAL A 164 -24.76 -25.07 20.07
CA VAL A 164 -24.38 -25.98 18.98
C VAL A 164 -22.92 -26.37 19.07
N LEU A 165 -22.04 -25.39 19.26
CA LEU A 165 -20.59 -25.60 19.21
C LEU A 165 -20.00 -25.87 20.60
N GLY A 166 -20.58 -25.28 21.65
CA GLY A 166 -19.99 -25.25 23.00
C GLY A 166 -18.64 -24.52 23.03
N PRO A 167 -18.12 -24.16 24.22
CA PRO A 167 -16.77 -23.60 24.31
C PRO A 167 -15.71 -24.65 23.94
N GLY A 168 -15.99 -25.95 24.18
CA GLY A 168 -15.03 -27.04 24.02
C GLY A 168 -14.01 -27.11 25.16
N ASN A 169 -13.17 -28.15 25.23
CA ASN A 169 -12.03 -28.17 26.15
C ASN A 169 -10.81 -27.52 25.50
N PRO A 170 -9.98 -26.73 26.22
CA PRO A 170 -8.81 -26.08 25.64
C PRO A 170 -7.81 -27.07 25.03
N ASP A 171 -7.60 -26.94 23.72
CA ASP A 171 -6.57 -27.62 22.94
C ASP A 171 -5.91 -26.56 22.03
N HIS A 172 -4.86 -25.93 22.55
CA HIS A 172 -4.19 -24.81 21.87
C HIS A 172 -3.51 -25.24 20.57
N GLU A 173 -2.91 -26.43 20.52
CA GLU A 173 -2.26 -26.94 19.31
C GLU A 173 -3.29 -27.19 18.21
N ARG A 174 -4.39 -27.86 18.55
CA ARG A 174 -5.45 -28.12 17.57
C ARG A 174 -6.13 -26.84 17.13
N ARG A 175 -6.48 -25.93 18.05
CA ARG A 175 -7.05 -24.62 17.70
C ARG A 175 -6.15 -23.86 16.73
N THR A 176 -4.85 -23.79 17.01
CA THR A 176 -3.89 -23.09 16.15
C THR A 176 -3.80 -23.72 14.77
N LEU A 177 -3.72 -25.05 14.68
CA LEU A 177 -3.74 -25.79 13.41
C LEU A 177 -4.97 -25.47 12.56
N ILE A 178 -6.14 -25.41 13.20
CA ILE A 178 -7.40 -25.10 12.50
C ILE A 178 -7.44 -23.62 12.10
N GLU A 179 -7.04 -22.70 12.97
CA GLU A 179 -6.95 -21.27 12.65
C GLU A 179 -5.98 -21.03 11.48
N ASP A 180 -4.81 -21.67 11.50
CA ASP A 180 -3.82 -21.60 10.43
C ASP A 180 -4.37 -22.20 9.13
N PHE A 181 -5.10 -23.31 9.19
CA PHE A 181 -5.80 -23.84 8.02
C PHE A 181 -6.70 -22.77 7.42
N PHE A 182 -7.55 -22.12 8.21
CA PHE A 182 -8.45 -21.07 7.69
C PHE A 182 -7.71 -19.80 7.24
N CYS A 183 -6.58 -19.44 7.84
CA CYS A 183 -5.76 -18.31 7.39
C CYS A 183 -5.03 -18.57 6.07
N HIS A 184 -4.49 -19.77 5.85
CA HIS A 184 -3.66 -20.09 4.67
C HIS A 184 -4.46 -20.64 3.48
N THR A 185 -5.66 -21.16 3.73
CA THR A 185 -6.46 -21.88 2.73
C THR A 185 -7.44 -21.00 1.99
N PHE A 186 -7.79 -19.87 2.60
CA PHE A 186 -8.79 -18.94 2.15
C PHE A 186 -8.04 -17.67 1.74
N ASP A 187 -7.48 -17.72 0.53
CA ASP A 187 -7.12 -16.52 -0.21
C ASP A 187 -8.42 -15.73 -0.41
N VAL A 188 -8.72 -14.83 0.52
CA VAL A 188 -9.62 -13.71 0.29
C VAL A 188 -8.99 -12.95 -0.87
N LEU A 189 -9.32 -13.28 -2.11
CA LEU A 189 -8.94 -12.45 -3.26
C LEU A 189 -9.75 -11.18 -3.10
N PRO A 190 -9.18 -10.10 -2.58
CA PRO A 190 -9.89 -8.86 -2.62
C PRO A 190 -9.94 -8.47 -4.10
N GLN A 191 -11.00 -7.79 -4.51
CA GLN A 191 -10.85 -6.98 -5.71
C GLN A 191 -9.75 -5.98 -5.36
N ILE A 192 -8.51 -6.18 -5.82
CA ILE A 192 -7.35 -5.32 -5.49
C ILE A 192 -7.70 -3.84 -5.66
N ARG A 193 -8.55 -3.55 -6.64
CA ARG A 193 -9.16 -2.24 -6.87
C ARG A 193 -9.73 -1.56 -5.62
N VAL A 194 -10.45 -2.29 -4.78
CA VAL A 194 -11.02 -1.78 -3.54
C VAL A 194 -9.93 -1.32 -2.57
N TYR A 195 -8.84 -2.10 -2.47
CA TYR A 195 -7.69 -1.72 -1.64
C TYR A 195 -6.98 -0.49 -2.21
N LEU A 196 -6.79 -0.43 -3.54
CA LEU A 196 -6.16 0.72 -4.19
C LEU A 196 -6.93 2.01 -3.93
N ASP A 197 -8.24 1.99 -4.17
CA ASP A 197 -9.09 3.17 -4.04
C ASP A 197 -9.19 3.62 -2.58
N ALA A 198 -9.31 2.69 -1.62
CA ALA A 198 -9.33 2.99 -0.19
C ALA A 198 -8.01 3.62 0.29
N GLN A 199 -6.86 3.09 -0.15
CA GLN A 199 -5.54 3.62 0.21
C GLN A 199 -5.35 5.05 -0.33
N GLN A 200 -5.76 5.31 -1.57
CA GLN A 200 -5.68 6.64 -2.16
C GLN A 200 -6.59 7.64 -1.43
N GLN A 201 -7.84 7.28 -1.15
CA GLN A 201 -8.78 8.15 -0.45
C GLN A 201 -8.30 8.49 0.98
N HIS A 202 -7.81 7.49 1.72
CA HIS A 202 -7.27 7.69 3.07
C HIS A 202 -6.08 8.66 3.06
N TYR A 203 -5.13 8.46 2.15
CA TYR A 203 -3.94 9.30 2.05
C TYR A 203 -4.28 10.76 1.70
N VAL A 204 -5.20 10.99 0.76
CA VAL A 204 -5.61 12.35 0.38
C VAL A 204 -6.31 13.06 1.54
N ARG A 205 -7.22 12.37 2.24
CA ARG A 205 -7.98 12.94 3.36
C ARG A 205 -7.10 13.37 4.54
N HIS A 206 -6.08 12.59 4.87
CA HIS A 206 -5.19 12.92 6.00
C HIS A 206 -3.99 13.78 5.60
N GLY A 207 -3.59 13.73 4.33
CA GLY A 207 -2.61 14.67 3.79
C GLY A 207 -3.10 16.12 3.78
N SER A 208 -4.42 16.35 3.75
CA SER A 208 -4.99 17.70 3.88
C SER A 208 -4.91 18.29 5.29
N ASP A 209 -4.86 17.48 6.34
CA ASP A 209 -4.79 17.97 7.73
C ASP A 209 -3.49 18.77 7.96
N LEU A 210 -2.38 18.32 7.35
CA LEU A 210 -1.12 19.04 7.39
C LEU A 210 -1.20 20.38 6.63
N ALA A 211 -1.90 20.41 5.49
CA ALA A 211 -2.10 21.64 4.72
C ALA A 211 -2.93 22.67 5.50
N GLU A 212 -3.99 22.22 6.17
CA GLU A 212 -4.82 23.06 7.05
C GLU A 212 -4.03 23.63 8.23
N LEU A 213 -3.17 22.82 8.87
CA LEU A 213 -2.30 23.33 9.93
C LEU A 213 -1.37 24.44 9.42
N ILE A 214 -0.74 24.23 8.25
CA ILE A 214 0.19 25.22 7.69
C ILE A 214 -0.53 26.51 7.27
N SER A 215 -1.75 26.43 6.75
CA SER A 215 -2.51 27.63 6.33
C SER A 215 -2.90 28.53 7.50
N THR A 216 -2.94 27.99 8.73
CA THR A 216 -3.23 28.78 9.94
C THR A 216 -2.04 29.57 10.47
N ILE A 217 -0.84 29.39 9.90
CA ILE A 217 0.37 30.02 10.39
C ILE A 217 0.50 31.43 9.81
N GLU A 218 0.49 32.43 10.69
CA GLU A 218 0.76 33.82 10.32
C GLU A 218 2.13 34.26 10.85
N MET A 219 3.02 34.68 9.94
CA MET A 219 4.33 35.25 10.29
C MET A 219 4.84 36.16 9.17
N THR A 220 5.81 37.04 9.47
CA THR A 220 6.45 37.89 8.47
C THR A 220 7.96 38.02 8.78
N PRO A 221 8.86 37.67 7.84
CA PRO A 221 8.58 37.00 6.56
C PRO A 221 8.08 35.56 6.76
N TYR A 222 7.28 35.05 5.82
CA TYR A 222 6.78 33.67 5.89
C TYR A 222 7.90 32.67 5.56
N ARG A 223 8.42 31.98 6.59
CA ARG A 223 9.52 31.01 6.47
C ARG A 223 9.16 29.76 7.27
N VAL A 224 8.61 28.75 6.60
CA VAL A 224 8.17 27.51 7.24
C VAL A 224 8.97 26.33 6.71
N ARG A 225 9.54 25.54 7.62
CA ARG A 225 10.16 24.25 7.34
C ARG A 225 9.26 23.14 7.88
N VAL A 226 8.84 22.22 7.04
CA VAL A 226 8.16 20.99 7.47
C VAL A 226 9.10 19.82 7.25
N SER A 227 9.65 19.30 8.34
CA SER A 227 10.47 18.10 8.36
C SER A 227 9.57 16.92 8.68
N GLY A 228 9.27 16.10 7.67
CA GLY A 228 8.23 15.10 7.75
C GLY A 228 8.68 13.74 7.26
N THR A 229 8.23 12.69 7.94
CA THR A 229 8.47 11.29 7.55
C THR A 229 7.89 10.97 6.16
N ALA A 230 8.29 9.86 5.56
CA ALA A 230 7.74 9.42 4.28
C ALA A 230 6.22 9.26 4.37
N GLY A 231 5.48 9.76 3.38
CA GLY A 231 4.02 9.59 3.35
C GLY A 231 3.26 10.39 4.40
N CYS A 232 3.83 11.45 4.99
CA CYS A 232 3.10 12.36 5.88
C CYS A 232 2.28 13.46 5.17
N GLY A 233 2.31 13.50 3.83
CA GLY A 233 1.56 14.49 3.05
C GLY A 233 2.35 15.70 2.55
N LYS A 234 3.69 15.73 2.65
CA LYS A 234 4.54 16.87 2.18
C LYS A 234 4.17 17.37 0.79
N SER A 235 4.16 16.50 -0.23
CA SER A 235 3.85 16.92 -1.60
C SER A 235 2.38 17.35 -1.79
N LEU A 236 1.44 16.84 -0.97
CA LEU A 236 0.05 17.32 -0.95
C LEU A 236 -0.04 18.72 -0.36
N LEU A 237 0.66 18.96 0.76
CA LEU A 237 0.84 20.28 1.35
C LEU A 237 1.46 21.25 0.33
N ALA A 238 2.53 20.86 -0.36
CA ALA A 238 3.18 21.69 -1.37
C ALA A 238 2.20 22.12 -2.47
N THR A 239 1.40 21.17 -2.96
CA THR A 239 0.40 21.41 -4.01
C THR A 239 -0.73 22.32 -3.51
N ALA A 240 -1.24 22.08 -2.29
CA ALA A 240 -2.29 22.88 -1.69
C ALA A 240 -1.84 24.32 -1.43
N PHE A 241 -0.65 24.48 -0.85
CA PHE A 241 -0.04 25.78 -0.61
C PHE A 241 0.19 26.53 -1.92
N ALA A 242 0.77 25.89 -2.94
CA ALA A 242 0.97 26.51 -4.25
C ALA A 242 -0.34 27.05 -4.84
N ARG A 243 -1.42 26.26 -4.83
CA ARG A 243 -2.74 26.68 -5.33
C ARG A 243 -3.29 27.89 -4.58
N GLU A 244 -3.17 27.89 -3.25
CA GLU A 244 -3.60 29.02 -2.43
C GLU A 244 -2.85 30.30 -2.78
N GLN A 245 -1.53 30.20 -2.94
CA GLN A 245 -0.69 31.36 -3.28
C GLN A 245 -1.01 31.89 -4.69
N THR A 246 -1.16 31.00 -5.68
CA THR A 246 -1.58 31.39 -7.03
C THR A 246 -2.96 32.03 -7.05
N ALA A 247 -3.92 31.54 -6.24
CA ALA A 247 -5.24 32.16 -6.11
C ALA A 247 -5.17 33.60 -5.56
N GLN A 248 -4.12 33.94 -4.81
CA GLN A 248 -3.79 35.29 -4.36
C GLN A 248 -2.94 36.07 -5.38
N GLN A 249 -2.88 35.61 -6.63
CA GLN A 249 -2.12 36.20 -7.75
C GLN A 249 -0.60 36.32 -7.49
N ARG A 250 -0.07 35.50 -6.57
CA ARG A 250 1.37 35.43 -6.32
C ARG A 250 2.07 34.57 -7.36
N ARG A 251 3.28 34.97 -7.74
CA ARG A 251 4.17 34.17 -8.59
C ARG A 251 4.87 33.11 -7.74
N VAL A 252 4.61 31.84 -8.06
CA VAL A 252 5.11 30.70 -7.28
C VAL A 252 6.17 29.96 -8.08
N LEU A 253 7.35 29.80 -7.47
CA LEU A 253 8.40 28.89 -7.91
C LEU A 253 8.37 27.64 -7.03
N MET A 254 8.29 26.47 -7.66
CA MET A 254 8.35 25.18 -6.97
C MET A 254 9.55 24.39 -7.48
N ILE A 255 10.53 24.16 -6.60
CA ILE A 255 11.71 23.34 -6.92
C ILE A 255 11.57 21.98 -6.26
N CYS A 256 11.81 20.93 -7.04
CA CYS A 256 11.88 19.56 -6.55
C CYS A 256 13.15 18.86 -7.06
N PHE A 257 13.52 17.74 -6.44
CA PHE A 257 14.80 17.09 -6.72
C PHE A 257 14.88 16.38 -8.08
N ASN A 258 13.78 15.79 -8.57
CA ASN A 258 13.81 14.98 -9.79
C ASN A 258 12.87 15.47 -10.88
N ARG A 259 13.30 15.29 -12.13
CA ARG A 259 12.58 15.77 -13.32
C ARG A 259 11.18 15.17 -13.49
N PRO A 260 10.96 13.85 -13.30
CA PRO A 260 9.61 13.28 -13.39
C PRO A 260 8.60 13.91 -12.43
N LEU A 261 9.04 14.25 -11.21
CA LEU A 261 8.21 14.95 -10.23
C LEU A 261 7.91 16.38 -10.68
N ALA A 262 8.91 17.11 -11.18
CA ALA A 262 8.72 18.45 -11.74
C ALA A 262 7.69 18.45 -12.89
N ASP A 263 7.87 17.57 -13.88
CA ASP A 263 6.97 17.45 -15.03
C ASP A 263 5.53 17.06 -14.63
N ARG A 264 5.38 16.29 -13.54
CA ARG A 264 4.07 15.98 -12.97
C ARG A 264 3.45 17.20 -12.29
N LEU A 265 4.21 17.93 -11.48
CA LEU A 265 3.75 19.13 -10.77
C LEU A 265 3.35 20.23 -11.75
N GLN A 266 4.17 20.47 -12.78
CA GLN A 266 3.88 21.46 -13.83
C GLN A 266 2.56 21.18 -14.55
N ARG A 267 2.24 19.91 -14.81
CA ARG A 267 0.95 19.51 -15.41
C ARG A 267 -0.23 19.68 -14.45
N LEU A 268 -0.02 19.49 -13.15
CA LEU A 268 -1.05 19.62 -12.13
C LEU A 268 -1.31 21.08 -11.73
N LEU A 269 -0.31 21.95 -11.91
CA LEU A 269 -0.29 23.35 -11.51
C LEU A 269 0.26 24.20 -12.68
N PRO A 270 -0.54 24.45 -13.73
CA PRO A 270 -0.06 25.15 -14.92
C PRO A 270 0.41 26.59 -14.65
N ASP A 271 -0.11 27.22 -13.60
CA ASP A 271 0.20 28.61 -13.21
C ASP A 271 1.40 28.72 -12.24
N VAL A 272 2.06 27.59 -11.94
CA VAL A 272 3.25 27.52 -11.08
C VAL A 272 4.45 27.19 -11.96
N ASP A 273 5.62 27.80 -11.70
CA ASP A 273 6.88 27.38 -12.32
C ASP A 273 7.43 26.20 -11.52
N ALA A 274 7.19 24.97 -11.99
CA ALA A 274 7.60 23.74 -11.31
C ALA A 274 8.80 23.12 -12.03
N ASN A 275 9.95 23.09 -11.37
CA ASN A 275 11.20 22.69 -12.01
C ASN A 275 12.14 21.90 -11.08
N THR A 276 13.24 21.40 -11.63
CA THR A 276 14.41 21.02 -10.83
C THR A 276 15.34 22.21 -10.68
N PHE A 277 16.24 22.21 -9.69
CA PHE A 277 17.17 23.32 -9.48
C PHE A 277 17.95 23.66 -10.76
N TYR A 278 18.65 22.69 -11.34
CA TYR A 278 19.41 22.91 -12.57
C TYR A 278 18.52 23.12 -13.81
N GLY A 279 17.31 22.55 -13.82
CA GLY A 279 16.35 22.82 -14.90
C GLY A 279 15.88 24.27 -14.91
N PHE A 280 15.70 24.87 -13.73
CA PHE A 280 15.40 26.29 -13.56
C PHE A 280 16.59 27.17 -13.95
N CYS A 281 17.81 26.80 -13.54
CA CYS A 281 19.03 27.49 -13.98
C CYS A 281 19.18 27.49 -15.50
N ASP A 282 18.97 26.35 -16.17
CA ASP A 282 19.00 26.27 -17.65
C ASP A 282 17.92 27.15 -18.28
N GLN A 283 16.70 27.14 -17.75
CA GLN A 283 15.60 27.99 -18.24
C GLN A 283 15.96 29.48 -18.15
N PHE A 284 16.56 29.90 -17.03
CA PHE A 284 17.02 31.28 -16.83
C PHE A 284 18.14 31.67 -17.79
N LEU A 285 19.16 30.82 -17.96
CA LEU A 285 20.28 31.08 -18.88
C LEU A 285 19.80 31.11 -20.34
N ARG A 286 18.92 30.19 -20.74
CA ARG A 286 18.35 30.16 -22.11
C ARG A 286 17.55 31.39 -22.45
N ALA A 287 16.78 31.93 -21.50
CA ALA A 287 16.04 33.19 -21.70
C ALA A 287 16.95 34.38 -22.02
N ARG A 288 18.27 34.24 -21.74
CA ARG A 288 19.32 35.23 -22.02
C ARG A 288 20.16 34.89 -23.24
N GLY A 289 19.78 33.85 -24.00
CA GLY A 289 20.52 33.37 -25.16
C GLY A 289 21.74 32.52 -24.82
N GLU A 290 21.93 32.13 -23.56
CA GLU A 290 23.00 31.23 -23.14
C GLU A 290 22.53 29.77 -23.22
N VAL A 291 23.24 28.95 -23.98
CA VAL A 291 22.90 27.52 -24.16
C VAL A 291 23.89 26.67 -23.39
N LEU A 292 23.36 25.76 -22.57
CA LEU A 292 24.17 24.76 -21.88
C LEU A 292 24.52 23.60 -22.82
N ASP A 293 25.80 23.24 -22.86
CA ASP A 293 26.27 22.07 -23.57
C ASP A 293 26.12 20.81 -22.69
N TYR A 294 24.95 20.19 -22.79
CA TYR A 294 24.64 18.96 -22.06
C TYR A 294 25.52 17.76 -22.42
N GLN A 295 26.29 17.80 -23.52
CA GLN A 295 27.27 16.75 -23.81
C GLN A 295 28.38 16.73 -22.74
N ARG A 296 28.62 17.87 -22.09
CA ARG A 296 29.60 18.02 -21.01
C ARG A 296 29.02 17.77 -19.62
N MET A 297 27.75 17.37 -19.48
CA MET A 297 27.11 17.24 -18.15
C MET A 297 27.77 16.23 -17.20
N ASN A 298 28.49 15.25 -17.75
CA ASN A 298 29.22 14.24 -16.99
C ASN A 298 30.66 14.68 -16.64
N GLN A 299 31.11 15.85 -17.12
CA GLN A 299 32.44 16.38 -16.81
C GLN A 299 32.45 16.99 -15.40
N PRO A 300 33.52 16.78 -14.61
CA PRO A 300 33.70 17.47 -13.34
C PRO A 300 33.63 19.00 -13.54
N GLY A 301 32.92 19.70 -12.65
CA GLY A 301 32.82 21.16 -12.67
C GLY A 301 31.72 21.74 -13.56
N PHE A 302 31.12 20.99 -14.48
CA PHE A 302 30.04 21.49 -15.36
C PHE A 302 28.91 22.18 -14.57
N TRP A 303 28.43 21.53 -13.51
CA TRP A 303 27.35 22.08 -12.68
C TRP A 303 27.78 23.30 -11.84
N GLY A 304 29.07 23.41 -11.51
CA GLY A 304 29.63 24.60 -10.88
C GLY A 304 29.67 25.77 -11.86
N GLU A 305 30.11 25.55 -13.11
CA GLU A 305 30.08 26.57 -14.16
C GLU A 305 28.66 27.12 -14.39
N VAL A 306 27.63 26.27 -14.32
CA VAL A 306 26.23 26.69 -14.42
C VAL A 306 25.86 27.64 -13.27
N GLN A 307 26.24 27.30 -12.03
CA GLN A 307 25.96 28.13 -10.86
C GLN A 307 26.68 29.49 -10.96
N ASP A 308 27.96 29.49 -11.34
CA ASP A 308 28.76 30.72 -11.50
C ASP A 308 28.13 31.68 -12.53
N ARG A 309 27.64 31.14 -13.65
CA ARG A 309 26.93 31.95 -14.66
C ARG A 309 25.64 32.55 -14.14
N VAL A 310 24.87 31.78 -13.38
CA VAL A 310 23.62 32.28 -12.76
C VAL A 310 23.93 33.38 -11.74
N LEU A 311 24.94 33.19 -10.89
CA LEU A 311 25.37 34.16 -9.88
C LEU A 311 25.89 35.47 -10.50
N ALA A 312 26.57 35.40 -11.64
CA ALA A 312 27.10 36.57 -12.34
C ALA A 312 26.02 37.35 -13.12
N ALA A 313 24.85 36.75 -13.37
CA ALA A 313 23.82 37.35 -14.18
C ALA A 313 22.88 38.26 -13.35
N PRO A 314 22.56 39.48 -13.82
CA PRO A 314 21.53 40.30 -13.21
C PRO A 314 20.16 39.61 -13.36
N ILE A 315 19.42 39.56 -12.25
CA ILE A 315 18.08 38.96 -12.18
C ILE A 315 17.04 40.07 -12.33
N PRO A 316 16.31 40.13 -13.47
CA PRO A 316 15.28 41.13 -13.66
C PRO A 316 14.02 40.79 -12.85
N ASP A 317 13.13 41.78 -12.66
CA ASP A 317 11.96 41.66 -11.78
C ASP A 317 10.94 40.61 -12.25
N ASP A 318 10.88 40.35 -13.56
CA ASP A 318 10.07 39.29 -14.17
C ASP A 318 10.64 37.89 -13.89
N TRP A 319 11.82 37.76 -13.29
CA TRP A 319 12.35 36.51 -12.74
C TRP A 319 12.27 36.43 -11.22
N ARG A 320 11.67 37.44 -10.57
CA ARG A 320 11.41 37.42 -9.12
C ARG A 320 10.05 36.80 -8.80
N PHE A 321 10.09 35.88 -7.83
CA PHE A 321 8.92 35.16 -7.33
C PHE A 321 8.49 35.69 -5.96
N ASP A 322 7.19 35.63 -5.71
CA ASP A 322 6.58 35.95 -4.42
C ASP A 322 6.69 34.78 -3.43
N VAL A 323 6.80 33.56 -3.95
CA VAL A 323 6.78 32.33 -3.16
C VAL A 323 7.78 31.32 -3.73
N LEU A 324 8.61 30.75 -2.86
CA LEU A 324 9.45 29.59 -3.15
C LEU A 324 8.98 28.39 -2.33
N ILE A 325 8.68 27.30 -3.03
CA ILE A 325 8.37 26.00 -2.42
C ILE A 325 9.47 25.02 -2.79
N VAL A 326 10.09 24.40 -1.79
CA VAL A 326 11.10 23.36 -2.00
C VAL A 326 10.54 22.03 -1.49
N ASP A 327 10.40 21.05 -2.38
CA ASP A 327 10.07 19.66 -2.03
C ASP A 327 11.33 18.78 -2.16
N GLU A 328 11.45 17.76 -1.31
CA GLU A 328 12.65 16.91 -1.17
C GLU A 328 13.92 17.72 -0.78
N GLY A 329 13.78 18.73 0.07
CA GLY A 329 14.84 19.65 0.49
C GLY A 329 16.04 19.00 1.18
N GLN A 330 15.93 17.76 1.67
CA GLN A 330 17.06 17.00 2.20
C GLN A 330 18.14 16.67 1.14
N ASP A 331 17.80 16.77 -0.15
CA ASP A 331 18.75 16.55 -1.25
C ASP A 331 19.40 17.86 -1.76
N PHE A 332 19.08 19.01 -1.16
CA PHE A 332 19.62 20.31 -1.57
C PHE A 332 21.00 20.60 -0.99
N ASP A 333 21.81 21.33 -1.75
CA ASP A 333 23.08 21.91 -1.28
C ASP A 333 22.85 23.36 -0.79
N ALA A 334 23.74 23.84 0.09
CA ALA A 334 23.66 25.20 0.64
C ALA A 334 23.73 26.27 -0.45
N ASP A 335 24.65 26.12 -1.40
CA ASP A 335 24.79 27.06 -2.52
C ASP A 335 23.51 27.15 -3.36
N TRP A 336 22.73 26.06 -3.45
CA TRP A 336 21.46 26.09 -4.19
C TRP A 336 20.44 26.95 -3.48
N PHE A 337 20.37 26.86 -2.15
CA PHE A 337 19.48 27.71 -1.35
C PHE A 337 19.87 29.18 -1.51
N ASP A 338 21.16 29.52 -1.44
CA ASP A 338 21.65 30.88 -1.63
C ASP A 338 21.31 31.43 -3.03
N ILE A 339 21.50 30.63 -4.08
CA ILE A 339 21.12 31.01 -5.45
C ILE A 339 19.61 31.22 -5.57
N MET A 340 18.79 30.34 -5.00
CA MET A 340 17.32 30.47 -5.08
C MET A 340 16.80 31.71 -4.36
N GLN A 341 17.47 32.18 -3.30
CA GLN A 341 17.12 33.43 -2.63
C GLN A 341 17.23 34.65 -3.55
N LEU A 342 18.13 34.62 -4.53
CA LEU A 342 18.31 35.73 -5.48
C LEU A 342 17.08 35.92 -6.40
N PHE A 343 16.33 34.84 -6.64
CA PHE A 343 15.10 34.83 -7.44
C PHE A 343 13.85 35.12 -6.62
N LEU A 344 13.97 35.38 -5.31
CA LEU A 344 12.85 35.73 -4.46
C LEU A 344 12.75 37.25 -4.30
N ARG A 345 11.51 37.76 -4.13
CA ARG A 345 11.28 39.12 -3.63
C ARG A 345 11.70 39.24 -2.16
N GLU A 346 11.98 40.46 -1.71
CA GLU A 346 12.49 40.75 -0.36
C GLU A 346 11.59 40.19 0.76
N ASP A 347 10.27 40.33 0.59
CA ASP A 347 9.22 39.82 1.49
C ASP A 347 8.66 38.46 1.06
N GLY A 348 9.28 37.82 0.07
CA GLY A 348 8.77 36.60 -0.52
C GLY A 348 8.69 35.46 0.49
N ARG A 349 7.70 34.58 0.31
CA ARG A 349 7.40 33.46 1.22
C ARG A 349 8.25 32.24 0.87
N MET A 350 8.64 31.44 1.85
CA MET A 350 9.26 30.14 1.64
C MET A 350 8.55 29.03 2.41
N LEU A 351 8.30 27.92 1.71
CA LEU A 351 7.90 26.65 2.29
C LEU A 351 8.97 25.60 1.93
N TRP A 352 9.67 25.10 2.95
CA TRP A 352 10.71 24.09 2.80
C TRP A 352 10.24 22.74 3.34
N LEU A 353 10.24 21.71 2.51
CA LEU A 353 9.75 20.38 2.86
C LEU A 353 10.90 19.39 2.75
N ASP A 354 11.21 18.69 3.84
CA ASP A 354 12.28 17.71 3.84
C ASP A 354 11.98 16.45 4.65
N ASP A 355 12.79 15.42 4.40
CA ASP A 355 12.80 14.15 5.13
C ASP A 355 14.24 13.68 5.32
N PRO A 356 14.88 13.98 6.46
CA PRO A 356 16.27 13.61 6.72
C PRO A 356 16.55 12.11 6.58
N ASP A 357 15.58 11.24 6.89
CA ASP A 357 15.71 9.78 6.78
C ASP A 357 15.70 9.30 5.33
N GLN A 358 15.35 10.18 4.37
CA GLN A 358 15.44 9.94 2.93
C GLN A 358 16.65 10.63 2.26
N ASN A 359 17.62 11.13 3.02
CA ASN A 359 18.87 11.65 2.48
C ASN A 359 19.81 10.50 2.03
N LEU A 360 19.57 10.03 0.80
CA LEU A 360 20.29 8.89 0.20
C LEU A 360 21.71 9.22 -0.24
N LEU A 361 21.98 10.51 -0.50
CA LEU A 361 23.29 11.02 -0.92
C LEU A 361 24.18 11.41 0.27
N ASN A 362 23.66 11.31 1.49
CA ASN A 362 24.32 11.69 2.73
C ASN A 362 24.88 13.12 2.69
N LYS A 363 24.09 14.05 2.11
CA LYS A 363 24.43 15.46 2.07
C LYS A 363 24.42 16.07 3.49
N PRO A 364 25.25 17.09 3.79
CA PRO A 364 25.15 17.84 5.03
C PRO A 364 23.74 18.42 5.20
N GLN A 365 23.24 18.45 6.44
CA GLN A 365 21.95 19.11 6.69
C GLN A 365 22.08 20.62 6.51
N LEU A 366 21.17 21.19 5.72
CA LEU A 366 21.10 22.62 5.50
C LEU A 366 20.61 23.35 6.76
N THR A 367 21.27 24.46 7.09
CA THR A 367 20.80 25.38 8.13
C THR A 367 19.90 26.42 7.49
N LEU A 368 18.67 26.55 7.99
CA LEU A 368 17.65 27.47 7.47
C LEU A 368 17.34 28.54 8.53
N PRO A 369 18.18 29.59 8.64
CA PRO A 369 17.99 30.63 9.65
C PRO A 369 16.66 31.38 9.42
N GLY A 370 15.96 31.69 10.53
CA GLY A 370 14.67 32.38 10.48
C GLY A 370 13.46 31.51 10.12
N PHE A 371 13.64 30.20 9.89
CA PHE A 371 12.53 29.29 9.65
C PHE A 371 11.93 28.76 10.95
N ILE A 372 10.60 28.77 11.03
CA ILE A 372 9.88 27.96 12.01
C ILE A 372 9.84 26.52 11.49
N SER A 373 10.27 25.58 12.32
CA SER A 373 10.35 24.16 11.96
C SER A 373 9.24 23.34 12.61
N LEU A 374 8.47 22.64 11.78
CA LEU A 374 7.43 21.70 12.18
C LEU A 374 7.87 20.27 11.87
N ARG A 375 7.61 19.34 12.80
CA ARG A 375 7.96 17.94 12.66
C ARG A 375 6.71 17.09 12.44
N ALA A 376 6.58 16.50 11.26
CA ALA A 376 5.46 15.62 10.91
C ALA A 376 5.87 14.14 10.98
N ARG A 377 5.54 13.46 12.08
CA ARG A 377 5.96 12.07 12.34
C ARG A 377 4.99 11.01 11.85
N LYS A 378 3.77 11.39 11.49
CA LYS A 378 2.70 10.45 11.08
C LYS A 378 2.86 10.04 9.61
N ASN A 379 2.93 8.74 9.35
CA ASN A 379 2.93 8.16 8.01
C ASN A 379 1.49 7.71 7.66
N PHE A 380 0.89 8.38 6.68
CA PHE A 380 -0.48 8.12 6.20
C PHE A 380 -0.53 7.35 4.88
N ARG A 381 0.61 7.23 4.17
CA ARG A 381 0.69 6.57 2.86
C ARG A 381 0.86 5.06 2.99
N SER A 382 1.84 4.63 3.78
CA SER A 382 2.22 3.22 3.86
C SER A 382 1.16 2.46 4.65
N PRO A 383 0.58 1.38 4.10
CA PRO A 383 -0.35 0.54 4.83
C PRO A 383 0.23 0.06 6.16
N TYR A 384 -0.64 -0.18 7.15
CA TYR A 384 -0.25 -0.53 8.51
C TYR A 384 0.74 -1.69 8.56
N SER A 385 0.56 -2.75 7.77
CA SER A 385 1.47 -3.89 7.77
C SER A 385 2.87 -3.53 7.27
N ILE A 386 2.96 -2.67 6.26
CA ILE A 386 4.23 -2.23 5.66
C ILE A 386 4.93 -1.24 6.61
N ALA A 387 4.17 -0.29 7.17
CA ALA A 387 4.66 0.66 8.15
C ALA A 387 5.20 -0.04 9.42
N ARG A 388 4.47 -1.02 9.95
CA ARG A 388 4.93 -1.83 11.08
C ARG A 388 6.20 -2.60 10.74
N PHE A 389 6.25 -3.26 9.57
CA PHE A 389 7.45 -3.97 9.13
C PHE A 389 8.66 -3.03 9.06
N MET A 390 8.50 -1.83 8.50
CA MET A 390 9.57 -0.83 8.48
C MET A 390 10.05 -0.47 9.89
N ARG A 391 9.14 -0.25 10.85
CA ARG A 391 9.51 0.05 12.25
C ARG A 391 10.22 -1.09 12.97
N ASP A 392 9.80 -2.33 12.73
CA ASP A 392 10.39 -3.50 13.41
C ASP A 392 11.79 -3.80 12.85
N GLN A 393 12.00 -3.54 11.56
CA GLN A 393 13.22 -3.91 10.84
C GLN A 393 14.24 -2.77 10.69
N LEU A 394 13.81 -1.51 10.68
CA LEU A 394 14.65 -0.34 10.44
C LEU A 394 14.70 0.54 11.70
N ASP A 395 15.86 1.15 11.92
CA ASP A 395 16.08 2.09 13.03
C ASP A 395 15.67 3.51 12.63
N ILE A 396 14.36 3.71 12.41
CA ILE A 396 13.78 4.98 11.94
C ILE A 396 12.54 5.32 12.76
N ASP A 397 12.51 6.55 13.29
CA ASP A 397 11.46 7.03 14.18
C ASP A 397 10.29 7.64 13.38
N PHE A 398 9.18 6.91 13.28
CA PHE A 398 7.93 7.43 12.74
C PHE A 398 6.69 6.73 13.33
N GLU A 399 5.53 7.38 13.21
CA GLU A 399 4.24 6.89 13.70
C GLU A 399 3.39 6.35 12.54
N PRO A 400 3.07 5.05 12.49
CA PRO A 400 2.12 4.50 11.51
C PRO A 400 0.73 5.08 11.79
N ALA A 401 0.22 5.89 10.85
CA ALA A 401 -1.05 6.57 10.98
C ALA A 401 -2.05 6.17 9.89
N ASN A 402 -1.67 5.26 8.99
CA ASN A 402 -2.59 4.57 8.09
C ASN A 402 -3.10 3.28 8.76
N PRO A 403 -4.39 3.17 9.11
CA PRO A 403 -4.95 2.01 9.76
C PRO A 403 -5.25 0.87 8.78
N LEU A 404 -5.29 1.15 7.47
CA LEU A 404 -5.59 0.14 6.45
C LEU A 404 -4.42 -0.87 6.37
N PRO A 405 -4.66 -2.18 6.41
CA PRO A 405 -3.58 -3.14 6.51
C PRO A 405 -2.73 -3.24 5.24
N GLY A 406 -3.32 -3.05 4.07
CA GLY A 406 -2.68 -3.39 2.80
C GLY A 406 -2.59 -4.91 2.60
N LEU A 407 -1.75 -5.36 1.68
CA LEU A 407 -1.53 -6.79 1.40
C LEU A 407 -0.24 -7.34 2.01
N GLY A 408 0.41 -6.63 2.94
CA GLY A 408 1.59 -7.17 3.63
C GLY A 408 2.92 -7.01 2.90
N VAL A 409 3.93 -7.65 3.49
CA VAL A 409 5.31 -7.70 2.99
C VAL A 409 5.68 -9.16 2.71
N GLY A 410 6.06 -9.47 1.47
CA GLY A 410 6.70 -10.75 1.14
C GLY A 410 8.21 -10.63 1.17
N VAL A 411 8.89 -11.67 1.69
CA VAL A 411 10.34 -11.68 1.85
C VAL A 411 10.92 -12.92 1.17
N HIS A 412 11.78 -12.68 0.19
CA HIS A 412 12.39 -13.71 -0.65
C HIS A 412 13.90 -13.62 -0.58
N ARG A 413 14.55 -14.75 -0.30
CA ARG A 413 15.99 -14.79 -0.04
C ARG A 413 16.70 -15.65 -1.08
N TYR A 414 17.73 -15.12 -1.72
CA TYR A 414 18.63 -15.88 -2.57
C TYR A 414 19.92 -16.29 -1.87
N LYS A 415 20.54 -17.38 -2.35
CA LYS A 415 21.89 -17.78 -1.95
C LYS A 415 22.95 -17.19 -2.87
N GLN A 416 22.63 -17.04 -4.15
CA GLN A 416 23.48 -16.48 -5.19
C GLN A 416 22.72 -15.40 -5.96
N ALA A 417 23.40 -14.33 -6.38
CA ALA A 417 22.77 -13.23 -7.11
C ALA A 417 22.08 -13.68 -8.41
N SER A 418 22.56 -14.78 -9.03
CA SER A 418 21.94 -15.38 -10.22
C SER A 418 20.52 -15.92 -9.98
N ASP A 419 20.18 -16.28 -8.73
CA ASP A 419 18.84 -16.79 -8.40
C ASP A 419 17.79 -15.67 -8.36
N GLN A 420 18.21 -14.41 -8.24
CA GLN A 420 17.33 -13.26 -8.06
C GLN A 420 16.30 -13.13 -9.19
N ILE A 421 16.71 -13.32 -10.46
CA ILE A 421 15.81 -13.18 -11.62
C ILE A 421 14.71 -14.26 -11.57
N LYS A 422 15.06 -15.48 -11.17
CA LYS A 422 14.09 -16.59 -11.05
C LYS A 422 13.08 -16.35 -9.93
N ILE A 423 13.55 -15.82 -8.79
CA ILE A 423 12.67 -15.43 -7.69
C ILE A 423 11.73 -14.31 -8.15
N LEU A 424 12.29 -13.27 -8.78
CA LEU A 424 11.54 -12.13 -9.30
C LEU A 424 10.45 -12.57 -10.28
N GLU A 425 10.73 -13.52 -11.17
CA GLU A 425 9.70 -14.11 -12.05
C GLU A 425 8.53 -14.73 -11.26
N GLY A 426 8.82 -15.48 -10.20
CA GLY A 426 7.80 -16.07 -9.34
C GLY A 426 6.94 -15.00 -8.65
N VAL A 427 7.59 -14.00 -8.07
CA VAL A 427 6.93 -12.86 -7.42
C VAL A 427 6.01 -12.12 -8.39
N LEU A 428 6.49 -11.81 -9.60
CA LEU A 428 5.67 -11.15 -10.64
C LEU A 428 4.44 -11.97 -11.01
N ARG A 429 4.61 -13.28 -11.19
CA ARG A 429 3.50 -14.19 -11.49
C ARG A 429 2.45 -14.18 -10.38
N ASP A 430 2.88 -14.17 -9.12
CA ASP A 430 1.99 -14.19 -7.97
C ASP A 430 1.23 -12.87 -7.82
N LEU A 431 1.89 -11.72 -7.98
CA LEU A 431 1.22 -10.41 -7.95
C LEU A 431 0.16 -10.28 -9.05
N ILE A 432 0.48 -10.71 -10.28
CA ILE A 432 -0.47 -10.65 -11.38
C ILE A 432 -1.64 -11.62 -11.15
N LYS A 433 -1.38 -12.80 -10.57
CA LYS A 433 -2.43 -13.75 -10.18
C LYS A 433 -3.33 -13.19 -9.07
N GLN A 434 -2.78 -12.38 -8.15
CA GLN A 434 -3.56 -11.67 -7.14
C GLN A 434 -4.45 -10.59 -7.77
N GLY A 435 -4.08 -10.07 -8.96
CA GLY A 435 -4.90 -9.18 -9.78
C GLY A 435 -4.31 -7.78 -10.02
N PHE A 436 -3.03 -7.56 -9.69
CA PHE A 436 -2.35 -6.30 -10.02
C PHE A 436 -2.19 -6.17 -11.55
N ALA A 437 -2.49 -5.00 -12.09
CA ALA A 437 -2.13 -4.67 -13.46
C ALA A 437 -0.60 -4.55 -13.59
N SER A 438 -0.05 -4.75 -14.79
CA SER A 438 1.41 -4.74 -14.98
C SER A 438 2.01 -3.36 -14.69
N GLU A 439 1.27 -2.30 -14.99
CA GLU A 439 1.61 -0.89 -14.76
C GLU A 439 1.58 -0.50 -13.28
N GLU A 440 0.89 -1.29 -12.45
CA GLU A 440 0.80 -1.11 -10.99
C GLU A 440 1.98 -1.74 -10.25
N ILE A 441 2.83 -2.50 -10.95
CA ILE A 441 3.99 -3.19 -10.41
C ILE A 441 5.26 -2.44 -10.81
N VAL A 442 6.07 -2.09 -9.81
CA VAL A 442 7.38 -1.46 -9.99
C VAL A 442 8.47 -2.31 -9.35
N ILE A 443 9.54 -2.56 -10.11
CA ILE A 443 10.75 -3.22 -9.65
C ILE A 443 11.79 -2.14 -9.35
N LEU A 444 12.22 -2.04 -8.09
CA LEU A 444 13.21 -1.07 -7.63
C LEU A 444 14.50 -1.77 -7.27
N SER A 445 15.57 -1.44 -7.99
CA SER A 445 16.91 -1.88 -7.65
C SER A 445 17.56 -0.92 -6.65
N LEU A 446 18.14 -1.46 -5.57
CA LEU A 446 19.02 -0.69 -4.69
C LEU A 446 20.39 -0.38 -5.32
N ARG A 447 20.72 -1.04 -6.43
CA ARG A 447 21.93 -0.78 -7.21
C ARG A 447 21.63 0.22 -8.32
N GLY A 448 22.63 1.04 -8.64
CA GLY A 448 22.54 1.98 -9.76
C GLY A 448 22.37 1.25 -11.11
N VAL A 449 21.89 2.00 -12.11
CA VAL A 449 21.69 1.49 -13.48
C VAL A 449 22.97 0.82 -14.00
N GLY A 450 22.83 -0.38 -14.56
CA GLY A 450 23.94 -1.15 -15.13
C GLY A 450 24.81 -1.91 -14.10
N LYS A 451 24.56 -1.78 -12.79
CA LYS A 451 25.34 -2.43 -11.72
C LYS A 451 24.79 -3.80 -11.27
N SER A 452 23.80 -4.33 -11.99
CA SER A 452 23.17 -5.63 -11.73
C SER A 452 22.77 -6.29 -13.04
N ASP A 453 22.76 -7.63 -13.08
CA ASP A 453 22.31 -8.40 -14.25
C ASP A 453 20.83 -8.20 -14.56
N LEU A 454 20.06 -7.68 -13.58
CA LEU A 454 18.68 -7.23 -13.77
C LEU A 454 18.58 -6.20 -14.91
N TRP A 455 19.58 -5.31 -15.04
CA TRP A 455 19.63 -4.29 -16.09
C TRP A 455 19.99 -4.83 -17.48
N LYS A 456 20.18 -6.15 -17.64
CA LYS A 456 20.37 -6.78 -18.95
C LYS A 456 19.09 -7.44 -19.47
N GLN A 457 18.03 -7.47 -18.67
CA GLN A 457 16.78 -8.16 -19.00
C GLN A 457 15.80 -7.20 -19.67
N ASP A 458 15.43 -7.50 -20.92
CA ASP A 458 14.29 -6.84 -21.59
C ASP A 458 12.95 -7.50 -21.21
N ILE A 459 13.01 -8.76 -20.79
CA ILE A 459 11.85 -9.58 -20.40
C ILE A 459 12.18 -10.31 -19.11
N ILE A 460 11.21 -10.34 -18.18
CA ILE A 460 11.27 -11.17 -16.97
C ILE A 460 10.06 -12.10 -16.97
N GLY A 461 10.32 -13.40 -17.05
CA GLY A 461 9.28 -14.39 -17.35
C GLY A 461 8.64 -14.14 -18.71
N LYS A 462 7.37 -13.71 -18.70
CA LYS A 462 6.59 -13.36 -19.90
C LYS A 462 6.33 -11.86 -20.05
N HIS A 463 6.89 -11.03 -19.17
CA HIS A 463 6.57 -9.60 -19.07
C HIS A 463 7.71 -8.75 -19.61
N ARG A 464 7.39 -7.83 -20.54
CA ARG A 464 8.32 -6.82 -21.03
C ARG A 464 8.55 -5.74 -19.98
N ILE A 465 9.81 -5.36 -19.83
CA ILE A 465 10.25 -4.38 -18.83
C ILE A 465 10.37 -2.99 -19.46
N ARG A 466 9.72 -2.03 -18.82
CA ARG A 466 9.83 -0.60 -19.11
C ARG A 466 10.95 -0.01 -18.27
N ARG A 467 12.00 0.49 -18.93
CA ARG A 467 13.16 1.12 -18.28
C ARG A 467 13.59 2.36 -19.05
N PHE A 468 14.21 3.29 -18.34
CA PHE A 468 14.77 4.48 -18.97
C PHE A 468 15.97 4.11 -19.82
N THR A 469 16.02 4.64 -21.04
CA THR A 469 17.09 4.32 -22.00
C THR A 469 18.37 5.12 -21.75
N GLY A 470 18.33 6.13 -20.88
CA GLY A 470 19.40 7.13 -20.77
C GLY A 470 19.22 8.31 -21.73
N GLY A 471 18.29 8.20 -22.68
CA GLY A 471 18.03 9.23 -23.70
C GLY A 471 16.92 10.19 -23.31
N TYR A 472 17.02 11.42 -23.80
CA TYR A 472 16.00 12.44 -23.72
C TYR A 472 15.60 12.88 -25.12
N GLN A 473 14.33 13.21 -25.31
CA GLN A 473 13.86 13.94 -26.49
C GLN A 473 14.36 15.40 -26.45
N PRO A 474 14.34 16.15 -27.56
CA PRO A 474 14.80 17.54 -27.61
C PRO A 474 14.08 18.50 -26.65
N ASP A 475 12.85 18.18 -26.28
CA ASP A 475 12.04 18.90 -25.29
C ASP A 475 12.37 18.52 -23.83
N GLY A 476 13.32 17.60 -23.62
CA GLY A 476 13.71 17.09 -22.32
C GLY A 476 12.87 15.91 -21.81
N THR A 477 11.93 15.39 -22.61
CA THR A 477 11.11 14.23 -22.22
C THR A 477 11.96 12.95 -22.19
N GLN A 478 11.88 12.18 -21.10
CA GLN A 478 12.64 10.94 -20.94
C GLN A 478 12.17 9.85 -21.93
N ILE A 479 13.11 9.15 -22.55
CA ILE A 479 12.85 8.03 -23.45
C ILE A 479 12.85 6.72 -22.65
N TRP A 480 11.80 5.92 -22.83
CA TRP A 480 11.60 4.64 -22.15
C TRP A 480 11.53 3.49 -23.16
N THR A 481 11.97 2.29 -22.75
CA THR A 481 11.73 1.07 -23.52
C THR A 481 10.26 0.68 -23.51
N ASP A 482 9.86 -0.10 -24.52
CA ASP A 482 8.52 -0.70 -24.57
C ASP A 482 8.34 -1.77 -23.48
N GLY A 483 7.29 -1.64 -22.69
CA GLY A 483 6.98 -2.51 -21.56
C GLY A 483 5.93 -1.89 -20.65
N LEU A 484 5.34 -2.72 -19.79
CA LEU A 484 4.31 -2.28 -18.84
C LEU A 484 4.83 -2.25 -17.40
N ILE A 485 5.71 -3.20 -17.05
CA ILE A 485 6.29 -3.29 -15.70
C ILE A 485 7.50 -2.39 -15.64
N THR A 486 7.49 -1.41 -14.73
CA THR A 486 8.60 -0.44 -14.63
C THR A 486 9.75 -1.03 -13.82
N LEU A 487 10.96 -0.99 -14.38
CA LEU A 487 12.22 -1.23 -13.67
C LEU A 487 12.97 0.09 -13.55
N ASP A 488 13.29 0.49 -12.32
CA ASP A 488 14.10 1.67 -12.06
C ASP A 488 15.06 1.47 -10.88
N SER A 489 16.02 2.38 -10.77
CA SER A 489 16.84 2.53 -9.58
C SER A 489 16.07 3.31 -8.53
N LEU A 490 16.29 2.98 -7.25
CA LEU A 490 15.65 3.70 -6.14
C LEU A 490 15.87 5.22 -6.21
N TYR A 491 17.06 5.66 -6.62
CA TYR A 491 17.42 7.09 -6.71
C TYR A 491 16.54 7.85 -7.71
N ARG A 492 16.21 7.24 -8.86
CA ARG A 492 15.36 7.87 -9.89
C ARG A 492 13.86 7.78 -9.56
N PHE A 493 13.47 6.73 -8.84
CA PHE A 493 12.09 6.52 -8.43
C PHE A 493 11.71 7.30 -7.15
N LYS A 494 12.67 7.93 -6.47
CA LYS A 494 12.40 8.80 -5.31
C LYS A 494 11.32 9.84 -5.66
N GLY A 495 10.45 10.16 -4.71
CA GLY A 495 9.28 11.02 -4.92
C GLY A 495 8.08 10.35 -5.62
N GLN A 496 8.25 9.16 -6.23
CA GLN A 496 7.16 8.40 -6.83
C GLN A 496 6.65 7.29 -5.88
N GLU A 497 5.58 6.61 -6.27
CA GLU A 497 4.95 5.53 -5.51
C GLU A 497 4.24 4.56 -6.47
N ALA A 498 4.00 3.33 -6.00
CA ALA A 498 3.27 2.33 -6.77
C ALA A 498 2.46 1.39 -5.84
N PRO A 499 1.33 0.84 -6.33
CA PRO A 499 0.58 -0.20 -5.62
C PRO A 499 1.42 -1.36 -5.13
N ALA A 500 2.18 -1.97 -6.04
CA ALA A 500 3.07 -3.08 -5.74
C ALA A 500 4.52 -2.69 -6.05
N VAL A 501 5.37 -2.76 -5.03
CA VAL A 501 6.81 -2.49 -5.17
C VAL A 501 7.60 -3.76 -4.85
N ILE A 502 8.48 -4.15 -5.77
CA ILE A 502 9.44 -5.23 -5.58
C ILE A 502 10.83 -4.60 -5.42
N LEU A 503 11.37 -4.61 -4.21
CA LEU A 503 12.70 -4.10 -3.90
C LEU A 503 13.73 -5.22 -4.08
N THR A 504 14.69 -5.03 -4.98
CA THR A 504 15.70 -6.02 -5.36
C THR A 504 17.12 -5.53 -5.07
N ASP A 505 18.08 -6.43 -5.24
CA ASP A 505 19.51 -6.22 -5.00
C ASP A 505 19.80 -5.82 -3.55
N ILE A 506 19.04 -6.39 -2.60
CA ILE A 506 19.21 -6.14 -1.18
C ILE A 506 20.37 -6.99 -0.66
N GLU A 507 21.45 -6.32 -0.29
CA GLU A 507 22.68 -6.92 0.23
C GLU A 507 23.24 -6.07 1.36
N ASP A 508 24.02 -6.68 2.27
CA ASP A 508 24.69 -5.94 3.33
C ASP A 508 25.67 -4.91 2.75
N GLN A 509 25.67 -3.71 3.32
CA GLN A 509 26.63 -2.65 2.99
C GLN A 509 27.58 -2.41 4.16
N LYS A 510 28.76 -1.84 3.87
CA LYS A 510 29.70 -1.41 4.91
C LYS A 510 29.07 -0.38 5.86
N ASP A 511 28.31 0.54 5.28
CA ASP A 511 27.52 1.54 5.99
C ASP A 511 26.08 1.04 6.13
N GLN A 512 25.76 0.56 7.34
CA GLN A 512 24.43 0.01 7.64
C GLN A 512 23.37 1.11 7.73
N GLU A 513 23.73 2.32 8.16
CA GLU A 513 22.80 3.43 8.26
C GLU A 513 22.34 3.85 6.86
N ARG A 514 23.28 3.91 5.91
CA ARG A 514 22.94 4.12 4.49
C ARG A 514 22.01 3.05 3.94
N LEU A 515 22.25 1.77 4.25
CA LEU A 515 21.35 0.69 3.83
C LEU A 515 19.96 0.87 4.46
N ASN A 516 19.85 1.25 5.74
CA ASN A 516 18.57 1.51 6.38
C ASN A 516 17.80 2.65 5.70
N ARG A 517 18.47 3.76 5.33
CA ARG A 517 17.85 4.86 4.57
C ARG A 517 17.39 4.44 3.16
N LEU A 518 18.19 3.62 2.47
CA LEU A 518 17.82 3.06 1.17
C LEU A 518 16.58 2.16 1.29
N LEU A 519 16.58 1.24 2.26
CA LEU A 519 15.46 0.36 2.53
C LEU A 519 14.21 1.16 2.89
N TYR A 520 14.31 2.13 3.79
CA TYR A 520 13.20 3.00 4.17
C TYR A 520 12.62 3.77 3.00
N CYS A 521 13.48 4.40 2.21
CA CYS A 521 13.07 5.13 1.02
C CYS A 521 12.40 4.20 0.00
N GLY A 522 12.89 2.96 -0.19
CA GLY A 522 12.30 1.99 -1.11
C GLY A 522 10.99 1.38 -0.63
N MET A 523 10.91 0.96 0.64
CA MET A 523 9.72 0.35 1.23
C MET A 523 8.54 1.32 1.31
N SER A 524 8.81 2.59 1.60
CA SER A 524 7.78 3.65 1.67
C SER A 524 7.19 4.05 0.31
N ARG A 525 7.65 3.45 -0.80
CA ARG A 525 7.07 3.63 -2.15
C ARG A 525 5.88 2.71 -2.40
N ALA A 526 5.72 1.65 -1.62
CA ALA A 526 4.59 0.73 -1.73
C ALA A 526 3.33 1.31 -1.07
N THR A 527 2.23 1.32 -1.81
CA THR A 527 0.92 1.77 -1.29
C THR A 527 -0.05 0.63 -0.99
N VAL A 528 0.23 -0.60 -1.44
CA VAL A 528 -0.60 -1.79 -1.14
C VAL A 528 0.24 -3.02 -0.77
N ARG A 529 1.20 -3.41 -1.61
CA ARG A 529 1.99 -4.64 -1.47
C ARG A 529 3.49 -4.34 -1.62
N LEU A 530 4.29 -4.90 -0.73
CA LEU A 530 5.75 -4.81 -0.78
C LEU A 530 6.35 -6.22 -0.90
N GLU A 531 7.32 -6.37 -1.78
CA GLU A 531 8.08 -7.61 -1.95
C GLU A 531 9.57 -7.29 -1.83
N LEU A 532 10.30 -8.03 -1.00
CA LEU A 532 11.72 -7.85 -0.77
C LEU A 532 12.49 -9.05 -1.33
N ILE A 533 13.47 -8.79 -2.19
CA ILE A 533 14.34 -9.82 -2.76
C ILE A 533 15.79 -9.46 -2.45
N GLY A 534 16.48 -10.32 -1.70
CA GLY A 534 17.86 -10.06 -1.28
C GLY A 534 18.68 -11.28 -0.92
N ASP A 535 19.97 -11.06 -0.67
CA ASP A 535 20.87 -12.09 -0.15
C ASP A 535 20.36 -12.57 1.21
N LYS A 536 20.29 -13.89 1.40
CA LYS A 536 19.87 -14.51 2.67
C LYS A 536 20.67 -14.04 3.90
N ARG A 537 21.89 -13.51 3.70
CA ARG A 537 22.79 -13.03 4.76
C ARG A 537 22.49 -11.59 5.19
N ALA A 538 21.71 -10.85 4.39
CA ALA A 538 21.40 -9.46 4.65
C ALA A 538 20.78 -9.28 6.04
N ARG A 539 21.29 -8.31 6.80
CA ARG A 539 20.96 -8.05 8.22
C ARG A 539 19.48 -7.78 8.44
N ILE A 540 18.82 -7.15 7.48
CA ILE A 540 17.37 -6.90 7.52
C ILE A 540 16.55 -8.19 7.73
N TYR A 541 17.07 -9.35 7.33
CA TYR A 541 16.37 -10.63 7.47
C TYR A 541 16.62 -11.35 8.79
N ARG A 542 17.55 -10.88 9.62
CA ARG A 542 17.95 -11.59 10.86
C ARG A 542 16.85 -11.52 11.93
N ARG A 543 16.13 -10.40 12.03
CA ARG A 543 15.02 -10.22 12.99
C ARG A 543 13.71 -10.91 12.58
N LEU A 544 13.65 -11.53 11.40
CA LEU A 544 12.49 -12.32 10.95
C LEU A 544 12.55 -13.80 11.40
N THR A 545 13.54 -14.16 12.21
CA THR A 545 13.82 -15.55 12.62
C THR A 545 13.63 -15.78 14.12
N VAL A 546 13.01 -14.82 14.81
CA VAL A 546 12.55 -14.91 16.20
C VAL A 546 11.04 -14.74 16.17
#